data_AF-A0A5B9G4Y1-F1
#
_entry.id   AF-A0A5B9G4Y1-F1
#
_cell.length_a   1.000
_cell.length_b   1.000
_cell.length_c   1.000
_cell.angle_alpha   90.00
_cell.angle_beta   90.00
_cell.angle_gamma   90.00
#
_symmetry.space_group_name_H-M   'P 1'
#
loop_
_entity.id
_entity.type
_entity.pdbx_description
1 polymer ?
#
loop_
_entity_poly.entity_id
_entity_poly.type
_entity_poly.pdbx_seq_one_letter_code
_entity_poly.pdbx_strand_id
1 'polypeptide(L)'
;MEVPVAEIRVTSESLAGVASQLSSGSQSIESQLQNLKALVDGLVGGDWSGSASQSFNELYGQWDQAALQLKESLAGISDLLNQASLSYEESENSIAGTFRG
;
A
#
# COMPACT_ATOMS: atom_id res chain seq x y z
N MET A 1 -6.17 -16.64 -36.84
CA MET A 1 -7.05 -16.81 -35.65
C MET A 1 -6.39 -15.99 -34.56
N GLU A 2 -6.82 -14.73 -34.40
CA GLU A 2 -6.28 -13.84 -33.38
C GLU A 2 -6.94 -14.22 -32.05
N VAL A 3 -6.12 -14.50 -31.04
CA VAL A 3 -6.59 -14.71 -29.67
C VAL A 3 -7.07 -13.36 -29.14
N PRO A 4 -8.31 -13.22 -28.63
CA PRO A 4 -8.74 -11.99 -28.01
C PRO A 4 -7.91 -11.82 -26.73
N VAL A 5 -6.97 -10.89 -26.76
CA VAL A 5 -6.32 -10.40 -25.57
C VAL A 5 -7.45 -9.81 -24.73
N ALA A 6 -7.66 -10.33 -23.51
CA ALA A 6 -8.58 -9.70 -22.58
C ALA A 6 -8.08 -8.27 -22.37
N GLU A 7 -8.71 -7.32 -23.05
CA GLU A 7 -8.39 -5.91 -22.93
C GLU A 7 -8.80 -5.54 -21.50
N ILE A 8 -7.80 -5.41 -20.61
CA ILE A 8 -8.05 -4.92 -19.26
C ILE A 8 -8.54 -3.48 -19.43
N ARG A 9 -9.86 -3.31 -19.48
CA ARG A 9 -10.48 -1.98 -19.40
C ARG A 9 -10.38 -1.54 -17.97
N VAL A 10 -9.60 -0.50 -17.73
CA VAL A 10 -9.57 0.21 -16.46
C VAL A 10 -10.92 0.90 -16.31
N THR A 11 -11.77 0.39 -15.42
CA THR A 11 -13.04 1.03 -15.03
C THR A 11 -12.91 1.70 -13.66
N SER A 12 -13.81 2.63 -13.36
CA SER A 12 -13.88 3.26 -12.03
C SER A 12 -13.99 2.21 -10.92
N GLU A 13 -14.80 1.17 -11.10
CA GLU A 13 -14.97 0.09 -10.12
C GLU A 13 -13.71 -0.75 -9.96
N SER A 14 -12.99 -1.02 -11.06
CA SER A 14 -11.72 -1.76 -10.99
C SER A 14 -10.67 -0.99 -10.19
N LEU A 15 -10.59 0.34 -10.38
CA LEU A 15 -9.68 1.21 -9.65
C LEU A 15 -10.01 1.28 -8.17
N ALA A 16 -11.29 1.48 -7.81
CA ALA A 16 -11.75 1.47 -6.44
C ALA A 16 -11.49 0.10 -5.76
N GLY A 17 -11.71 -0.99 -6.49
CA GLY A 17 -11.45 -2.34 -6.01
C GLY A 17 -9.98 -2.56 -5.66
N VAL A 18 -9.06 -2.18 -6.55
CA VAL A 18 -7.61 -2.28 -6.28
C VAL A 18 -7.18 -1.34 -5.15
N ALA A 19 -7.72 -0.11 -5.09
CA ALA A 19 -7.45 0.82 -4.01
C ALA A 19 -7.80 0.24 -2.64
N SER A 20 -8.99 -0.38 -2.53
CA SER A 20 -9.46 -1.05 -1.30
C SER A 20 -8.57 -2.23 -0.91
N GLN A 21 -8.14 -3.04 -1.89
CA GLN A 21 -7.22 -4.15 -1.66
C GLN A 21 -5.85 -3.67 -1.15
N LEU A 22 -5.29 -2.61 -1.74
CA LEU A 22 -4.03 -2.03 -1.29
C LEU A 22 -4.14 -1.44 0.11
N SER A 23 -5.25 -0.77 0.44
CA SER A 23 -5.49 -0.24 1.79
C SER A 23 -5.55 -1.37 2.84
N SER A 24 -6.30 -2.43 2.54
CA SER A 24 -6.42 -3.62 3.40
C SER A 24 -5.07 -4.35 3.57
N GLY A 25 -4.31 -4.47 2.48
CA GLY A 25 -2.97 -5.04 2.49
C GLY A 25 -1.99 -4.22 3.33
N SER A 26 -2.04 -2.89 3.21
CA SER A 26 -1.22 -1.97 4.00
C SER A 26 -1.46 -2.11 5.50
N GLN A 27 -2.73 -2.17 5.93
CA GLN A 27 -3.09 -2.38 7.35
C GLN A 27 -2.59 -3.74 7.88
N SER A 28 -2.67 -4.78 7.03
CA SER A 28 -2.17 -6.11 7.38
C SER A 28 -0.64 -6.12 7.54
N ILE A 29 0.08 -5.46 6.64
CA ILE A 29 1.53 -5.28 6.71
C ILE A 29 1.92 -4.48 7.95
N GLU A 30 1.22 -3.39 8.26
CA GLU A 30 1.47 -2.60 9.47
C GLU A 30 1.33 -3.44 10.75
N SER A 31 0.28 -4.26 10.82
CA SER A 31 0.09 -5.20 11.95
C SER A 31 1.23 -6.22 12.05
N GLN A 32 1.68 -6.77 10.93
CA GLN A 32 2.81 -7.71 10.90
C GLN A 32 4.11 -7.04 11.33
N LEU A 33 4.38 -5.82 10.85
CA LEU A 33 5.56 -5.05 11.22
C LEU A 33 5.58 -4.72 12.71
N GLN A 34 4.44 -4.33 13.30
CA GLN A 34 4.32 -4.10 14.74
C GLN A 34 4.62 -5.37 15.56
N ASN A 35 4.12 -6.53 15.11
CA ASN A 35 4.43 -7.81 15.77
C ASN A 35 5.94 -8.14 15.70
N LEU A 36 6.56 -7.95 14.53
CA LEU A 36 8.00 -8.16 14.37
C LEU A 36 8.81 -7.20 15.24
N LYS A 37 8.39 -5.93 15.33
CA LYS A 37 8.99 -4.90 16.19
C LYS A 37 9.00 -5.37 17.65
N ALA A 38 7.86 -5.83 18.15
CA ALA A 38 7.73 -6.31 19.53
C ALA A 38 8.64 -7.52 19.82
N LEU A 39 8.82 -8.43 18.87
CA LEU A 39 9.74 -9.57 19.02
C LEU A 39 11.20 -9.11 19.12
N VAL A 40 11.59 -8.15 18.29
CA VAL A 40 12.94 -7.61 18.29
C VAL A 40 13.20 -6.81 19.56
N ASP A 41 12.28 -5.93 19.96
CA ASP A 41 12.40 -5.15 21.19
C ASP A 41 12.54 -6.05 22.43
N GLY A 42 11.84 -7.20 22.44
CA GLY A 42 11.95 -8.21 23.49
C GLY A 42 13.32 -8.90 23.55
N LEU A 43 14.02 -9.03 22.41
CA LEU A 43 15.39 -9.57 22.35
C LEU A 43 16.43 -8.53 22.78
N VAL A 44 16.22 -7.25 22.42
CA VAL A 44 17.18 -6.16 22.62
C VAL A 44 17.14 -5.58 24.04
N GLY A 45 16.03 -5.73 24.76
CA GLY A 45 15.81 -5.13 26.08
C GLY A 45 16.66 -5.65 27.25
N GLY A 46 17.63 -6.54 27.04
CA GLY A 46 18.51 -7.11 28.07
C GLY A 46 19.91 -6.47 28.15
N ASP A 47 20.88 -7.19 28.74
CA ASP A 47 22.30 -6.80 28.88
C ASP A 47 23.10 -6.80 27.57
N TRP A 48 22.45 -6.52 26.43
CA TRP A 48 23.09 -6.57 25.13
C TRP A 48 23.91 -5.31 24.85
N SER A 49 25.23 -5.42 25.05
CA SER A 49 26.18 -4.32 24.87
C SER A 49 27.36 -4.71 23.98
N GLY A 50 28.09 -3.70 23.48
CA GLY A 50 29.27 -3.88 22.62
C GLY A 50 29.01 -3.52 21.15
N SER A 51 30.03 -3.67 20.30
CA SER A 51 29.97 -3.28 18.89
C SER A 51 28.87 -4.01 18.10
N ALA A 52 28.57 -5.26 18.46
CA ALA A 52 27.52 -6.05 17.81
C ALA A 52 26.10 -5.48 18.06
N SER A 53 25.82 -4.95 19.25
CA SER A 53 24.51 -4.35 19.54
C SER A 53 24.35 -3.01 18.84
N GLN A 54 25.44 -2.26 18.66
CA GLN A 54 25.43 -1.02 17.88
C GLN A 54 25.12 -1.27 16.40
N SER A 55 25.81 -2.20 15.75
CA SER A 55 25.51 -2.56 14.35
C SER A 55 24.10 -3.12 14.17
N PHE A 56 23.59 -3.86 15.16
CA PHE A 56 22.20 -4.32 15.12
C PHE A 56 21.21 -3.15 15.22
N ASN A 57 21.40 -2.22 16.16
CA ASN A 57 20.52 -1.05 16.31
C ASN A 57 20.48 -0.20 15.04
N GLU A 58 21.60 -0.07 14.33
CA GLU A 58 21.65 0.59 13.02
C GLU A 58 20.80 -0.14 11.97
N LEU A 59 20.96 -1.46 11.85
CA LEU A 59 20.15 -2.28 10.92
C LEU A 59 18.67 -2.23 11.28
N TYR A 60 18.35 -2.26 12.57
CA TYR A 60 16.98 -2.20 13.07
C TYR A 60 16.34 -0.84 12.77
N GLY A 61 17.08 0.26 12.94
CA GLY A 61 16.64 1.59 12.54
C GLY A 61 16.39 1.69 11.02
N GLN A 62 17.27 1.11 10.19
CA GLN A 62 17.06 1.07 8.74
C GLN A 62 15.80 0.29 8.36
N TRP A 63 15.56 -0.85 9.02
CA TRP A 63 14.35 -1.63 8.83
C TRP A 63 13.08 -0.85 9.19
N ASP A 64 13.07 -0.16 10.33
CA ASP A 64 11.93 0.66 10.80
C ASP A 64 11.61 1.80 9.81
N GLN A 65 12.64 2.47 9.28
CA GLN A 65 12.46 3.49 8.24
C GLN A 65 11.91 2.91 6.94
N ALA A 66 12.41 1.76 6.48
CA ALA A 66 11.91 1.11 5.28
C ALA A 66 10.44 0.65 5.45
N ALA A 67 10.08 0.20 6.64
CA ALA A 67 8.72 -0.17 7.01
C ALA A 67 7.74 1.01 6.92
N LEU A 68 8.14 2.18 7.44
CA LEU A 68 7.36 3.42 7.32
C LEU A 68 7.19 3.83 5.85
N GLN A 69 8.28 3.81 5.07
CA GLN A 69 8.25 4.18 3.66
C GLN A 69 7.35 3.26 2.83
N LEU A 70 7.32 1.96 3.14
CA LEU A 70 6.40 1.00 2.52
C LEU A 70 4.94 1.37 2.81
N LYS A 71 4.62 1.68 4.08
CA LYS A 71 3.26 2.06 4.48
C LYS A 71 2.79 3.32 3.74
N GLU A 72 3.62 4.36 3.72
CA GLU A 72 3.32 5.63 3.03
C GLU A 72 3.11 5.41 1.52
N SER A 73 3.95 4.57 0.91
CA SER A 73 3.83 4.25 -0.51
C SER A 73 2.52 3.52 -0.82
N LEU A 74 2.13 2.52 -0.02
CA LEU A 74 0.89 1.78 -0.22
C LEU A 74 -0.35 2.67 -0.01
N ALA A 75 -0.32 3.53 1.02
CA ALA A 75 -1.39 4.50 1.26
C ALA A 75 -1.51 5.49 0.10
N GLY A 76 -0.39 6.08 -0.34
CA GLY A 76 -0.38 7.02 -1.46
C GLY A 76 -0.88 6.41 -2.77
N ILE A 77 -0.52 5.15 -3.08
CA ILE A 77 -1.05 4.45 -4.26
C ILE A 77 -2.55 4.19 -4.12
N SER A 78 -3.03 3.76 -2.95
CA SER A 78 -4.45 3.56 -2.69
C SER A 78 -5.25 4.86 -2.91
N ASP A 79 -4.75 5.98 -2.39
CA ASP A 79 -5.38 7.30 -2.55
C ASP A 79 -5.40 7.76 -4.01
N LEU A 80 -4.31 7.56 -4.76
CA LEU A 80 -4.25 7.90 -6.18
C LEU A 80 -5.24 7.07 -7.00
N LEU A 81 -5.39 5.78 -6.70
CA LEU A 81 -6.35 4.92 -7.39
C LEU A 81 -7.80 5.30 -7.07
N ASN A 82 -8.10 5.67 -5.82
CA ASN A 82 -9.41 6.20 -5.44
C ASN A 82 -9.74 7.49 -6.18
N GLN A 83 -8.79 8.42 -6.26
CA GLN A 83 -8.97 9.67 -7.02
C GLN A 83 -9.20 9.40 -8.52
N ALA A 84 -8.43 8.49 -9.10
CA ALA A 84 -8.63 8.09 -10.49
C ALA A 84 -10.00 7.45 -10.73
N SER A 85 -10.47 6.61 -9.79
CA SER A 85 -11.81 6.00 -9.84
C SER A 85 -12.91 7.06 -9.91
N LEU A 86 -12.88 8.05 -9.01
CA LEU A 86 -13.86 9.13 -8.95
C LEU A 86 -13.85 9.98 -10.24
N SER A 87 -12.67 10.28 -10.77
CA SER A 87 -12.54 11.06 -12.00
C SER A 87 -13.10 10.32 -13.23
N TYR A 88 -12.92 8.99 -13.29
CA TYR A 88 -13.52 8.16 -14.34
C TYR A 88 -15.05 8.14 -14.23
N GLU A 89 -15.58 7.92 -13.02
CA GLU A 89 -17.03 7.89 -12.78
C GLU A 89 -17.69 9.23 -13.17
N GLU A 90 -17.08 10.37 -12.81
CA GLU A 90 -17.58 11.70 -13.18
C GLU A 90 -17.58 11.90 -14.71
N SER A 91 -16.51 11.46 -15.38
CA SER A 91 -16.39 11.54 -16.83
C SER A 91 -17.47 10.73 -17.54
N GLU A 92 -17.71 9.49 -17.09
CA GLU A 92 -18.76 8.62 -17.63
C GLU A 92 -20.16 9.20 -17.43
N ASN A 93 -20.44 9.73 -16.23
CA ASN A 93 -21.71 10.38 -15.91
C ASN A 93 -21.98 11.61 -16.79
N SER A 94 -20.95 12.42 -17.05
CA SER A 94 -21.03 13.60 -17.94
C SER A 94 -21.35 13.20 -19.38
N ILE A 95 -20.66 12.20 -19.91
CA ILE A 95 -20.90 11.66 -21.26
C ILE A 95 -22.32 11.09 -21.36
N ALA A 96 -22.76 10.31 -20.37
CA ALA A 96 -24.12 9.74 -20.33
C ALA A 96 -25.21 10.81 -20.19
N GLY A 97 -24.91 11.95 -19.55
CA GLY A 97 -25.79 13.12 -19.51
C GLY A 97 -25.93 13.79 -20.88
N THR A 98 -24.84 13.87 -21.65
CA THR A 98 -24.82 14.46 -23.00
C THR A 98 -25.73 13.72 -23.97
N PHE A 99 -25.80 12.38 -23.90
CA PHE A 99 -26.69 11.59 -24.77
C PHE A 99 -28.16 11.60 -24.35
N ARG A 100 -28.49 12.13 -23.17
CA ARG A 100 -29.87 12.23 -22.66
C ARG A 100 -30.51 13.61 -22.87
N GLY A 101 -29.73 14.62 -23.25
CA GLY A 101 -30.19 15.96 -23.62
C GLY A 101 -30.32 16.12 -25.13
#